data_AF-A0A1W1VTC0-F1
#
_entry.id   AF-A0A1W1VTC0-F1
#
_cell.length_a   1.000
_cell.length_b   1.000
_cell.length_c   1.000
_cell.angle_alpha   90.00
_cell.angle_beta   90.00
_cell.angle_gamma   90.00
#
_symmetry.space_group_name_H-M   'P 1'
#
loop_
_entity.id
_entity.type
_entity.pdbx_description
1 polymer ?
#
loop_
_entity_poly.entity_id
_entity_poly.type
_entity_poly.pdbx_seq_one_letter_code
_entity_poly.pdbx_strand_id
1 'polypeptide(L)'
;MKLPECLSPLFRNYAFDCLDTEEHAELVIKTVLVRGTWEQVIWLFDFYGFDRIKDVFLKDIYGLRELPDPTVNLWGLLFLDEKEYWEDRRRRERMSRAEKLRPRRLAGGNAGSGNLVPGQWE
;
A
#
# COMPACT_ATOMS: atom_id res chain seq x y z
N MET A 1 0.83 10.12 22.14
CA MET A 1 1.42 11.48 22.16
C MET A 1 1.11 12.16 20.84
N LYS A 2 1.20 13.49 20.76
CA LYS A 2 1.09 14.19 19.45
C LYS A 2 2.28 13.87 18.54
N LEU A 3 2.04 13.82 17.23
CA LEU A 3 3.10 13.64 16.26
C LEU A 3 4.03 14.88 16.18
N PRO A 4 5.34 14.70 15.95
CA PRO A 4 6.24 15.81 15.68
C PRO A 4 5.86 16.58 14.41
N GLU A 5 5.91 17.91 14.44
CA GLU A 5 5.53 18.76 13.30
C GLU A 5 6.30 18.46 12.01
N CYS A 6 7.53 17.93 12.11
CA CYS A 6 8.31 17.55 10.94
C CYS A 6 7.62 16.46 10.08
N LEU A 7 6.66 15.70 10.63
CA LEU A 7 5.87 14.70 9.91
C LEU A 7 4.63 15.28 9.23
N SER A 8 4.20 16.49 9.59
CA SER A 8 2.99 17.13 9.04
C SER A 8 2.90 17.09 7.51
N PRO A 9 4.00 17.32 6.74
CA PRO A 9 3.96 17.25 5.28
C PRO A 9 3.56 15.88 4.70
N LEU A 10 3.68 14.79 5.47
CA LEU A 10 3.30 13.43 5.06
C LEU A 10 1.79 13.18 5.22
N PHE A 11 1.12 13.91 6.11
CA PHE A 11 -0.26 13.67 6.53
C PHE A 11 -1.23 14.77 6.08
N ARG A 12 -0.98 15.41 4.93
CA ARG A 12 -1.80 16.53 4.42
C ARG A 12 -3.29 16.21 4.21
N ASN A 13 -3.62 14.93 4.07
CA ASN A 13 -4.99 14.45 3.89
C ASN A 13 -5.68 14.06 5.21
N TYR A 14 -5.01 14.24 6.35
CA TYR A 14 -5.50 13.90 7.68
C TYR A 14 -5.57 15.13 8.56
N ALA A 15 -6.44 15.09 9.58
CA ALA A 15 -6.40 16.06 10.66
C ALA A 15 -5.17 15.76 11.53
N PHE A 16 -4.03 16.37 11.19
CA PHE A 16 -2.73 16.08 11.82
C PHE A 16 -2.77 16.23 13.34
N ASP A 17 -3.49 17.24 13.85
CA ASP A 17 -3.63 17.49 15.29
C ASP A 17 -4.38 16.39 16.07
N CYS A 18 -5.13 15.55 15.36
CA CYS A 18 -5.86 14.41 15.91
C CYS A 18 -5.06 13.10 15.81
N LEU A 19 -3.92 13.09 15.12
CA LEU A 19 -3.08 11.90 15.02
C LEU A 19 -2.29 11.71 16.32
N ASP A 20 -2.49 10.55 16.92
CA ASP A 20 -1.73 10.08 18.07
C ASP A 20 -0.69 9.03 17.66
N THR A 21 0.53 9.16 18.17
CA THR A 21 1.66 8.29 17.86
C THR A 21 1.41 6.82 18.24
N GLU A 22 0.67 6.54 19.31
CA GLU A 22 0.43 5.18 19.77
C GLU A 22 -0.79 4.58 19.10
N GLU A 23 -1.92 5.30 19.13
CA GLU A 23 -3.20 4.83 18.59
C GLU A 23 -3.11 4.63 17.06
N HIS A 24 -2.39 5.51 16.36
CA HIS A 24 -2.28 5.48 14.91
C HIS A 24 -0.91 4.96 14.44
N ALA A 25 -0.19 4.21 15.28
CA ALA A 25 1.17 3.75 15.01
C ALA A 25 1.32 3.06 13.65
N GLU A 26 0.39 2.17 13.27
CA GLU A 26 0.44 1.46 11.99
C GLU A 26 0.40 2.42 10.79
N LEU A 27 -0.52 3.40 10.83
CA LEU A 27 -0.63 4.43 9.78
C LEU A 27 0.65 5.26 9.70
N VAL A 28 1.18 5.67 10.85
CA VAL A 28 2.37 6.51 10.92
C VAL A 28 3.59 5.77 10.37
N ILE A 29 3.82 4.55 10.86
CA ILE A 29 4.93 3.69 10.43
C ILE A 29 4.87 3.47 8.92
N LYS A 30 3.74 2.98 8.39
CA LYS A 30 3.61 2.73 6.95
C LYS A 30 3.84 4.00 6.14
N THR A 31 3.26 5.12 6.56
CA THR A 31 3.39 6.39 5.83
C THR A 31 4.84 6.88 5.76
N VAL A 32 5.58 6.81 6.87
CA VAL A 32 6.98 7.20 6.92
C VAL A 32 7.86 6.23 6.12
N LEU A 33 7.60 4.92 6.19
CA LEU A 33 8.34 3.94 5.38
C LEU A 33 8.15 4.16 3.86
N VAL A 34 7.00 4.67 3.44
CA VAL A 34 6.70 4.93 2.01
C VAL A 34 7.25 6.27 1.53
N ARG A 35 7.11 7.34 2.32
CA ARG A 35 7.31 8.73 1.86
C ARG A 35 8.26 9.56 2.71
N GLY A 36 8.75 9.00 3.81
CA GLY A 36 9.61 9.67 4.75
C GLY A 36 10.96 10.05 4.16
N THR A 37 11.48 11.19 4.60
CA THR A 37 12.89 11.55 4.48
C THR A 37 13.74 10.70 5.41
N TRP A 38 15.06 10.70 5.20
CA TRP A 38 15.98 9.92 6.03
C TRP A 38 15.92 10.30 7.50
N GLU A 39 15.80 11.60 7.80
CA GLU A 39 15.69 12.11 9.17
C GLU A 39 14.40 11.62 9.85
N GLN A 40 13.29 11.57 9.11
CA GLN A 40 12.01 11.05 9.61
C GLN A 40 12.06 9.53 9.82
N VAL A 41 12.79 8.81 8.98
CA VAL A 41 13.04 7.38 9.15
C VAL A 41 13.87 7.14 10.40
N ILE A 42 14.96 7.88 10.63
CA ILE A 42 15.75 7.76 11.87
C ILE A 42 14.84 7.98 13.09
N TRP A 43 14.05 9.06 13.08
CA TRP A 43 13.09 9.32 14.15
C TRP A 43 12.12 8.16 14.36
N LEU A 44 11.64 7.54 13.27
CA LEU A 44 10.72 6.41 13.34
C LEU A 44 11.35 5.23 14.11
N PHE A 45 12.59 4.87 13.77
CA PHE A 45 13.33 3.79 14.43
C PHE A 45 13.68 4.12 15.88
N ASP A 46 14.03 5.38 16.18
CA ASP A 46 14.32 5.81 17.54
C ASP A 46 13.07 5.81 18.43
N PHE A 47 11.91 6.20 17.88
CA PHE A 47 10.66 6.34 18.64
C PHE A 47 9.92 5.01 18.82
N TYR A 48 9.67 4.27 17.73
CA TYR A 48 8.90 3.02 17.79
C TYR A 48 9.77 1.79 18.07
N GLY A 49 11.06 1.87 17.77
CA GLY A 49 11.97 0.74 17.84
C GLY A 49 11.86 -0.20 16.64
N PHE A 50 12.93 -0.98 16.43
CA PHE A 50 13.04 -1.91 15.31
C PHE A 50 11.92 -2.96 15.29
N ASP A 51 11.65 -3.59 16.45
CA ASP A 51 10.71 -4.71 16.53
C ASP A 51 9.28 -4.29 16.20
N ARG A 52 8.83 -3.14 16.71
CA ARG A 52 7.48 -2.65 16.43
C ARG A 52 7.30 -2.29 14.95
N ILE A 53 8.31 -1.68 14.34
CA ILE A 53 8.28 -1.36 12.91
C ILE A 53 8.25 -2.66 12.09
N LYS A 54 9.08 -3.64 12.47
CA LYS A 54 9.08 -4.97 11.85
C LYS A 54 7.72 -5.63 11.95
N ASP A 55 7.08 -5.63 13.11
CA ASP A 55 5.76 -6.23 13.30
C ASP A 55 4.70 -5.60 12.39
N VAL A 56 4.68 -4.26 12.28
CA VAL A 56 3.77 -3.55 11.36
C VAL A 56 4.05 -3.90 9.91
N PHE A 57 5.32 -3.98 9.52
CA PHE A 57 5.72 -4.38 8.17
C PHE A 57 5.29 -5.82 7.88
N LEU A 58 5.53 -6.76 8.79
CA LEU A 58 5.16 -8.16 8.66
C LEU A 58 3.63 -8.35 8.58
N LYS A 59 2.89 -7.61 9.41
CA LYS A 59 1.42 -7.61 9.38
C LYS A 59 0.88 -7.14 8.02
N ASP A 60 1.52 -6.16 7.39
CA ASP A 60 1.13 -5.67 6.06
C ASP A 60 1.40 -6.71 4.96
N ILE A 61 2.59 -7.32 4.92
CA ILE A 61 2.96 -8.26 3.86
C ILE A 61 2.23 -9.61 3.95
N TYR A 62 1.86 -10.03 5.15
CA TYR A 62 1.11 -11.28 5.38
C TYR A 62 -0.41 -11.05 5.43
N GLY A 63 -0.86 -9.80 5.55
CA GLY A 63 -2.26 -9.40 5.59
C GLY A 63 -2.74 -8.78 4.28
N LEU A 64 -3.63 -7.79 4.41
CA LEU A 64 -4.05 -6.96 3.29
C LEU A 64 -2.96 -5.92 3.02
N ARG A 65 -2.15 -6.18 1.99
CA ARG A 65 -1.01 -5.34 1.64
C ARG A 65 -1.45 -3.94 1.22
N GLU A 66 -0.97 -2.95 1.94
CA GLU A 66 -1.11 -1.51 1.62
C GLU A 66 0.20 -0.91 1.13
N LEU A 67 1.34 -1.49 1.51
CA LEU A 67 2.65 -0.97 1.12
C LEU A 67 2.92 -1.21 -0.38
N PRO A 68 3.37 -0.18 -1.12
CA PRO A 68 3.80 -0.33 -2.50
C PRO A 68 5.00 -1.26 -2.65
N ASP A 69 5.07 -1.94 -3.78
CA ASP A 69 6.17 -2.86 -4.13
C ASP A 69 7.58 -2.27 -3.95
N PRO A 70 7.88 -1.01 -4.34
CA PRO A 70 9.19 -0.41 -4.10
C PRO A 70 9.53 -0.32 -2.60
N THR A 71 8.55 0.02 -1.77
CA THR A 71 8.70 0.10 -0.31
C THR A 71 8.95 -1.28 0.27
N VAL A 72 8.19 -2.29 -0.15
CA VAL A 72 8.41 -3.69 0.26
C VAL A 72 9.78 -4.19 -0.17
N ASN A 73 10.23 -3.85 -1.38
CA ASN A 73 11.54 -4.26 -1.87
C ASN A 73 12.67 -3.68 -1.01
N LEU A 74 12.58 -2.41 -0.62
CA LEU A 74 13.59 -1.75 0.20
C LEU A 74 13.61 -2.33 1.61
N TRP A 75 12.49 -2.27 2.32
CA TRP A 75 12.41 -2.66 3.72
C TRP A 75 12.43 -4.17 3.93
N GLY A 76 12.02 -4.93 2.92
CA GLY A 76 12.13 -6.39 2.94
C GLY A 76 13.57 -6.87 3.05
N LEU A 77 14.56 -6.11 2.55
CA LEU A 77 15.97 -6.43 2.74
C LEU A 77 16.41 -6.34 4.21
N LEU A 78 15.71 -5.53 5.01
CA LEU A 78 16.04 -5.29 6.41
C LEU A 78 15.25 -6.22 7.35
N PHE A 79 13.97 -6.45 7.07
CA PHE A 79 13.06 -7.13 7.99
C PHE A 79 12.86 -8.62 7.75
N LEU A 80 13.12 -9.09 6.53
CA LEU A 80 12.94 -10.48 6.14
C LEU A 80 14.26 -11.21 6.07
N ASP A 81 14.22 -12.52 6.34
CA ASP A 81 15.34 -13.37 5.96
C ASP A 81 15.42 -13.54 4.43
N GLU A 82 16.55 -14.07 3.94
CA GLU A 82 16.78 -14.24 2.50
C GLU A 82 15.68 -15.10 1.84
N LYS A 83 15.25 -16.17 2.52
CA LYS A 83 14.24 -17.09 1.99
C LYS A 83 12.88 -16.40 1.91
N GLU A 84 12.46 -15.73 2.99
CA GLU A 84 11.22 -14.97 3.07
C GLU A 84 11.16 -13.88 2.00
N TYR A 85 12.26 -13.13 1.81
CA TYR A 85 12.36 -12.08 0.80
C TYR A 85 12.11 -12.62 -0.62
N TRP A 86 12.80 -13.69 -1.00
CA TRP A 86 12.66 -14.29 -2.33
C TRP A 86 11.32 -14.99 -2.53
N GLU A 87 10.70 -15.51 -1.48
CA GLU A 87 9.34 -16.05 -1.53
C GLU A 87 8.31 -14.96 -1.76
N ASP A 88 8.37 -13.85 -1.03
CA ASP A 88 7.46 -12.72 -1.21
C ASP A 88 7.60 -12.11 -2.62
N ARG A 89 8.83 -11.89 -3.07
CA ARG A 89 9.08 -11.33 -4.40
C ARG A 89 8.50 -12.19 -5.51
N ARG A 90 8.73 -13.51 -5.46
CA ARG A 90 8.15 -14.45 -6.43
C ARG A 90 6.62 -14.47 -6.37
N ARG A 91 6.04 -14.37 -5.17
CA ARG A 91 4.58 -14.27 -4.98
C ARG A 91 4.02 -13.03 -5.69
N ARG A 92 4.65 -11.86 -5.52
CA ARG A 92 4.25 -10.61 -6.18
C ARG A 92 4.39 -10.66 -7.70
N GLU A 93 5.50 -11.17 -8.22
CA GLU A 93 5.72 -11.30 -9.66
C GLU A 93 4.67 -12.21 -10.33
N ARG A 94 4.30 -13.31 -9.66
CA ARG A 94 3.21 -14.19 -10.11
C ARG A 94 1.86 -13.47 -10.15
N MET A 95 1.53 -12.69 -9.12
CA MET A 95 0.30 -11.90 -9.08
C MET A 95 0.26 -10.84 -10.18
N SER A 96 1.35 -10.10 -10.38
CA SER A 96 1.46 -9.11 -11.46
C SER A 96 1.28 -9.74 -12.85
N ARG A 97 1.84 -10.94 -13.06
CA ARG A 97 1.63 -11.68 -14.31
C ARG A 97 0.18 -12.13 -14.47
N ALA A 98 -0.44 -12.64 -13.41
CA ALA A 98 -1.85 -13.04 -13.43
C ALA A 98 -2.78 -11.85 -13.73
N GLU A 99 -2.48 -10.68 -13.18
CA GLU A 99 -3.21 -9.44 -13.45
C GLU A 99 -3.05 -8.98 -14.91
N LYS A 100 -1.83 -9.03 -15.45
CA LYS A 100 -1.56 -8.74 -16.88
C LYS A 100 -2.26 -9.71 -17.83
N LEU A 101 -2.50 -10.95 -17.39
CA LEU A 101 -3.21 -11.97 -18.14
C LEU A 101 -4.74 -11.89 -17.99
N ARG A 102 -5.27 -10.97 -17.16
CA ARG A 102 -6.72 -10.74 -17.08
C ARG A 102 -7.21 -10.14 -18.40
N PRO A 103 -8.14 -10.81 -19.11
CA PRO A 103 -8.67 -10.28 -20.36
C PRO A 103 -9.43 -8.97 -20.09
N ARG A 104 -9.16 -7.94 -20.90
CA ARG A 104 -9.81 -6.59 -20.88
C ARG A 104 -11.35 -6.60 -21.02
N ARG A 105 -12.00 -7.76 -21.09
CA ARG A 105 -13.38 -7.95 -21.57
C ARG A 105 -14.51 -7.57 -20.59
N LEU A 106 -14.23 -6.86 -19.50
CA LEU A 106 -15.28 -6.38 -18.57
C LEU A 106 -15.39 -4.85 -18.49
N ALA A 107 -14.66 -4.10 -19.32
CA ALA A 107 -14.89 -2.67 -19.52
C ALA A 107 -15.63 -2.45 -20.85
N GLY A 108 -16.97 -2.41 -20.81
CA GLY A 108 -17.79 -2.06 -21.97
C GLY A 108 -18.85 -3.09 -22.31
N GLY A 109 -19.83 -3.26 -21.41
CA GLY A 109 -21.01 -4.07 -21.64
C GLY A 109 -22.28 -3.36 -21.19
N ASN A 110 -22.44 -2.08 -21.54
CA ASN A 110 -23.77 -1.45 -21.55
C ASN A 110 -24.23 -1.37 -23.01
N ALA A 111 -24.62 -2.53 -23.55
CA ALA A 111 -25.40 -2.58 -24.77
C ALA A 111 -26.80 -2.09 -24.38
N GLY A 112 -27.09 -0.82 -24.68
CA GLY A 112 -28.42 -0.27 -24.58
C GLY A 112 -29.38 -1.16 -25.36
N SER A 113 -30.36 -1.73 -24.67
CA SER A 113 -31.56 -2.26 -25.30
C SER A 113 -32.32 -1.09 -25.92
N GLY A 114 -32.06 -0.87 -27.20
CA GLY A 114 -32.71 0.14 -28.03
C GLY A 114 -32.75 -0.36 -29.46
N ASN A 115 -33.38 -1.52 -29.70
CA ASN A 115 -33.70 -1.91 -31.07
C ASN A 115 -34.99 -1.22 -31.50
N LEU A 116 -34.76 -0.16 -32.27
CA LEU A 116 -35.66 0.43 -33.24
C LEU A 116 -36.17 -0.66 -34.21
N VAL A 117 -37.47 -0.56 -34.49
CA VAL A 117 -38.24 -1.38 -35.43
C VAL A 117 -37.77 -1.11 -36.87
N PRO A 118 -37.48 -2.13 -37.69
CA PRO A 118 -37.32 -1.96 -39.14
C PRO A 118 -38.56 -2.43 -39.92
N GLY A 119 -39.16 -1.50 -40.68
CA GLY A 119 -39.66 -1.77 -42.04
C GLY A 119 -41.02 -2.44 -42.25
N GLN A 120 -42.13 -1.74 -41.99
CA GLN A 120 -43.36 -1.93 -42.80
C GLN A 120 -43.63 -0.68 -43.64
N TRP A 121 -43.14 -0.72 -44.88
CA TRP A 121 -43.70 0.03 -46.00
C TRP A 121 -43.81 -0.95 -47.16
N GLU A 122 -44.98 -1.56 -47.28
CA GLU A 122 -45.69 -1.95 -48.51
C GLU A 122 -47.04 -2.58 -48.15
#